data_AF-A0A839WK09-F1
#
_entry.id   AF-A0A839WK09-F1
#
_cell.length_a   1.000
_cell.length_b   1.000
_cell.length_c   1.000
_cell.angle_alpha   90.00
_cell.angle_beta   90.00
_cell.angle_gamma   90.00
#
_symmetry.space_group_name_H-M   'P 1'
#
loop_
_entity.id
_entity.type
_entity.pdbx_description
1 polymer ?
#
loop_
_entity_poly.entity_id
_entity_poly.type
_entity_poly.pdbx_seq_one_letter_code
_entity_poly.pdbx_strand_id
1 'polypeptide(L)'
;MGGGPIFLVLIFCGAAAVAFFGWVSRLHLVADRKPVDVDDLYLSVSSKVDIAALRAVMRGVGESYSINPELIRPEDPLSGFIKADSWLLGAGTERLNEWLADNRLDAHLASSLTVLELAQALEDSRRSSN
;
A
#
# COMPACT_ATOMS: atom_id res chain seq x y z
N MET A 1 39.78 -14.24 20.87
CA MET A 1 38.59 -14.69 20.10
C MET A 1 37.36 -14.41 20.95
N GLY A 2 36.68 -13.29 20.78
CA GLY A 2 35.57 -12.88 21.67
C GLY A 2 34.54 -11.94 21.05
N GLY A 3 34.52 -11.80 19.71
CA GLY A 3 33.64 -10.85 19.01
C GLY A 3 32.40 -11.47 18.36
N GLY A 4 32.31 -12.80 18.27
CA GLY A 4 31.22 -13.51 17.57
C GLY A 4 29.81 -13.20 18.06
N PRO A 5 29.50 -13.31 19.37
CA PRO A 5 28.15 -13.08 19.86
C PRO A 5 27.76 -11.59 19.82
N ILE A 6 28.70 -10.68 20.03
CA ILE A 6 28.45 -9.23 20.00
C ILE A 6 28.08 -8.77 18.59
N PHE A 7 28.78 -9.27 17.57
CA PHE A 7 28.47 -8.96 16.17
C PHE A 7 27.07 -9.46 15.76
N LEU A 8 26.69 -10.66 16.19
CA LEU A 8 25.36 -11.22 15.92
C LEU A 8 24.26 -10.42 16.62
N VAL A 9 24.48 -10.00 17.87
CA VAL A 9 23.54 -9.15 18.61
C VAL A 9 23.39 -7.78 17.93
N LEU A 10 24.48 -7.18 17.45
CA LEU A 10 24.41 -5.89 16.74
C LEU A 10 23.67 -6.00 15.40
N ILE A 11 23.89 -7.07 14.63
CA ILE A 11 23.14 -7.31 13.39
C ILE A 11 21.66 -7.51 13.68
N PHE A 12 21.33 -8.31 14.70
CA PHE A 12 19.93 -8.54 15.09
C PHE A 12 19.24 -7.27 15.57
N CYS A 13 19.90 -6.48 16.44
CA CYS A 13 19.39 -5.18 16.87
C CYS A 13 19.21 -4.21 15.70
N GLY A 14 20.13 -4.20 14.74
CA GLY A 14 20.01 -3.40 13.52
C GLY A 14 18.77 -3.78 12.69
N ALA A 15 18.57 -5.07 12.43
CA ALA A 15 17.40 -5.56 11.71
C ALA A 15 16.09 -5.27 12.45
N ALA A 16 16.08 -5.48 13.78
CA ALA A 16 14.92 -5.18 14.62
C ALA A 16 14.58 -3.69 14.63
N ALA A 17 15.59 -2.81 14.69
CA ALA A 17 15.38 -1.37 14.61
C ALA A 17 14.79 -0.96 13.26
N VAL A 18 15.32 -1.48 12.14
CA VAL A 18 14.78 -1.20 10.80
C VAL A 18 13.32 -1.65 10.67
N ALA A 19 13.01 -2.86 11.12
CA ALA A 19 11.63 -3.37 11.12
C ALA A 19 10.70 -2.52 12.00
N PHE A 20 11.15 -2.12 13.19
CA PHE A 20 10.39 -1.30 14.11
C PHE A 20 10.13 0.10 13.55
N PHE A 21 11.17 0.78 13.04
CA PHE A 21 11.01 2.10 12.42
C PHE A 21 10.11 2.06 11.18
N GLY A 22 10.25 1.03 10.34
CA GLY A 22 9.34 0.81 9.21
C GLY A 22 7.88 0.65 9.64
N TRP A 23 7.63 -0.10 10.71
CA TRP A 23 6.29 -0.24 11.27
C TRP A 23 5.76 1.08 11.86
N VAL A 24 6.58 1.82 12.61
CA VAL A 24 6.20 3.13 13.17
C VAL A 24 5.88 4.14 12.07
N SER A 25 6.62 4.17 10.96
CA SER A 25 6.31 5.03 9.83
C SER A 25 4.98 4.68 9.16
N ARG A 26 4.66 3.39 9.04
CA ARG A 26 3.35 2.94 8.54
C ARG A 26 2.23 3.34 9.50
N LEU A 27 2.45 3.20 10.81
CA LEU A 27 1.53 3.67 11.85
C LEU A 27 1.29 5.17 11.73
N HIS A 28 2.32 6.00 11.56
CA HIS A 28 2.15 7.45 11.39
C HIS A 28 1.28 7.86 10.20
N LEU A 29 1.26 7.09 9.11
CA LEU A 29 0.39 7.37 7.96
C LEU A 29 -1.10 7.17 8.28
N VAL A 30 -1.42 6.30 9.25
CA VAL A 30 -2.79 5.89 9.56
C VAL A 30 -3.22 6.18 11.01
N ALA A 31 -2.32 6.69 11.86
CA ALA A 31 -2.48 6.77 13.32
C ALA A 31 -3.67 7.62 13.76
N ASP A 32 -4.00 8.68 13.00
CA ASP A 32 -5.12 9.57 13.31
C ASP A 32 -6.43 9.18 12.59
N ARG A 33 -6.45 8.06 11.87
CA ARG A 33 -7.59 7.66 11.05
C ARG A 33 -8.44 6.62 11.77
N LYS A 34 -9.74 6.88 11.83
CA LYS A 34 -10.71 5.85 12.21
C LYS A 34 -10.87 4.86 11.04
N PRO A 35 -11.02 3.55 11.31
CA PRO A 35 -11.42 2.61 10.26
C PRO A 35 -12.79 3.05 9.73
N VAL A 36 -12.92 3.08 8.41
CA VAL A 36 -14.18 3.37 7.72
C VAL A 36 -14.43 2.23 6.75
N ASP A 37 -15.67 1.77 6.70
CA ASP A 37 -16.08 0.73 5.77
C ASP A 37 -15.88 1.21 4.33
N VAL A 38 -15.43 0.31 3.46
CA VAL A 38 -15.24 0.60 2.04
C VAL A 38 -16.57 0.99 1.39
N ASP A 39 -17.69 0.43 1.85
CA ASP A 39 -19.02 0.73 1.34
C ASP A 39 -19.46 2.16 1.71
N ASP A 40 -19.07 2.65 2.89
CA ASP A 40 -19.29 4.04 3.30
C ASP A 40 -18.37 5.01 2.54
N LEU A 41 -17.10 4.61 2.32
CA LEU A 41 -16.16 5.38 1.48
C LEU A 41 -16.63 5.43 0.02
N TYR A 42 -17.26 4.37 -0.47
CA TYR A 42 -17.81 4.35 -1.81
C TYR A 42 -18.86 5.44 -2.02
N LEU A 43 -19.67 5.77 -1.00
CA LEU A 43 -20.70 6.82 -1.15
C LEU A 43 -20.10 8.17 -1.59
N SER A 44 -18.88 8.50 -1.18
CA SER A 44 -18.23 9.77 -1.55
C SER A 44 -17.63 9.76 -2.97
N VAL A 45 -17.37 8.58 -3.54
CA VAL A 45 -16.73 8.40 -4.86
C VAL A 45 -17.58 7.61 -5.86
N SER A 46 -18.82 7.29 -5.51
CA SER A 46 -19.73 6.42 -6.27
C SER A 46 -20.02 6.91 -7.68
N SER A 47 -19.90 8.22 -7.94
CA SER A 47 -20.05 8.82 -9.26
C SER A 47 -18.82 8.65 -10.17
N LYS A 48 -17.69 8.19 -9.63
CA LYS A 48 -16.39 8.20 -10.31
C LYS A 48 -15.82 6.82 -10.62
N VAL A 49 -16.23 5.80 -9.88
CA VAL A 49 -15.69 4.44 -10.01
C VAL A 49 -16.72 3.42 -9.54
N ASP A 50 -16.65 2.19 -10.02
CA ASP A 50 -17.44 1.07 -9.51
C ASP A 50 -16.94 0.57 -8.13
N ILE A 51 -17.87 0.09 -7.29
CA ILE A 51 -17.56 -0.39 -5.94
C ILE A 51 -16.63 -1.61 -5.95
N ALA A 52 -16.73 -2.49 -6.95
CA ALA A 52 -15.89 -3.67 -7.05
C ALA A 52 -14.45 -3.30 -7.43
N ALA A 53 -14.25 -2.27 -8.26
CA ALA A 53 -12.93 -1.76 -8.60
C ALA A 53 -12.29 -1.05 -7.39
N LEU A 54 -13.04 -0.19 -6.69
CA LEU A 54 -12.57 0.47 -5.48
C LEU A 54 -12.15 -0.54 -4.40
N ARG A 55 -13.00 -1.52 -4.11
CA ARG A 55 -12.73 -2.55 -3.10
C ARG A 55 -11.50 -3.39 -3.46
N ALA A 56 -11.35 -3.74 -4.75
CA ALA A 56 -10.20 -4.50 -5.22
C ALA A 56 -8.88 -3.72 -5.02
N VAL A 57 -8.87 -2.43 -5.39
CA VAL A 57 -7.67 -1.58 -5.21
C VAL A 57 -7.36 -1.35 -3.75
N MET A 58 -8.34 -0.98 -2.92
CA MET A 58 -8.11 -0.75 -1.48
C MET A 58 -7.55 -2.00 -0.81
N ARG A 59 -8.05 -3.17 -1.18
CA ARG A 59 -7.52 -4.45 -0.69
C ARG A 59 -6.12 -4.74 -1.22
N GLY A 60 -5.86 -4.56 -2.51
CA GLY A 60 -4.54 -4.79 -3.12
C GLY A 60 -3.46 -3.88 -2.53
N VAL A 61 -3.75 -2.60 -2.34
CA VAL A 61 -2.85 -1.64 -1.69
C VAL A 61 -2.65 -2.01 -0.22
N GLY A 62 -3.73 -2.33 0.51
CA GLY A 62 -3.65 -2.74 1.92
C GLY A 62 -2.82 -4.01 2.12
N GLU A 63 -3.01 -5.04 1.30
CA GLU A 63 -2.23 -6.28 1.35
C GLU A 63 -0.75 -6.03 1.01
N SER A 64 -0.47 -5.25 -0.05
CA SER A 64 0.89 -4.94 -0.50
C SER A 64 1.71 -4.24 0.58
N TYR A 65 1.14 -3.23 1.25
CA TYR A 65 1.81 -2.46 2.30
C TYR A 65 1.54 -2.97 3.72
N SER A 66 0.80 -4.07 3.87
CA SER A 66 0.37 -4.62 5.16
C SER A 66 -0.34 -3.58 6.05
N ILE A 67 -1.24 -2.80 5.45
CA ILE A 67 -2.07 -1.78 6.09
C ILE A 67 -3.52 -2.25 6.04
N ASN A 68 -4.28 -2.02 7.11
CA ASN A 68 -5.72 -2.31 7.10
C ASN A 68 -6.40 -1.47 6.00
N PRO A 69 -7.07 -2.08 5.00
CA PRO A 69 -7.79 -1.36 3.93
C PRO A 69 -8.75 -0.28 4.44
N GLU A 70 -9.38 -0.48 5.61
CA GLU A 70 -10.32 0.47 6.21
C GLU A 70 -9.67 1.81 6.65
N LEU A 71 -8.33 1.86 6.74
CA LEU A 71 -7.57 3.05 7.08
C LEU A 71 -7.11 3.84 5.84
N ILE A 72 -7.19 3.22 4.66
CA ILE A 72 -6.85 3.82 3.38
C ILE A 72 -7.99 4.76 2.96
N ARG A 73 -7.65 5.86 2.29
CA ARG A 73 -8.60 6.80 1.72
C ARG A 73 -8.45 6.87 0.20
N PRO A 74 -9.55 7.07 -0.56
CA PRO A 74 -9.48 7.20 -2.01
C PRO A 74 -8.56 8.33 -2.47
N GLU A 75 -8.47 9.43 -1.71
CA GLU A 75 -7.62 10.58 -2.06
C GLU A 75 -6.14 10.38 -1.68
N ASP A 76 -5.78 9.28 -1.04
CA ASP A 76 -4.40 9.05 -0.61
C ASP A 76 -3.47 8.91 -1.82
N PRO A 77 -2.35 9.65 -1.86
CA PRO A 77 -1.36 9.47 -2.90
C PRO A 77 -0.58 8.16 -2.69
N LEU A 78 -0.43 7.35 -3.73
CA LEU A 78 0.34 6.10 -3.68
C LEU A 78 1.81 6.34 -3.30
N SER A 79 2.35 7.50 -3.67
CA SER A 79 3.70 7.93 -3.28
C SER A 79 3.91 8.02 -1.76
N GLY A 80 2.85 8.22 -0.97
CA GLY A 80 2.92 8.18 0.49
C GLY A 80 3.25 6.79 1.02
N PHE A 81 2.66 5.75 0.42
CA PHE A 81 2.91 4.36 0.76
C PHE A 81 4.31 3.91 0.34
N ILE A 82 4.78 4.30 -0.85
CA ILE A 82 6.14 4.04 -1.34
C ILE A 82 7.18 4.65 -0.38
N LYS A 83 6.96 5.89 0.09
CA LYS A 83 7.85 6.53 1.07
C LYS A 83 7.87 5.78 2.39
N ALA A 84 6.72 5.30 2.88
CA ALA A 84 6.65 4.48 4.08
C ALA A 84 7.45 3.17 3.94
N ASP A 85 7.45 2.61 2.73
CA ASP A 85 8.06 1.34 2.40
C ASP A 85 9.58 1.40 2.13
N SER A 86 10.13 2.62 2.03
CA SER A 86 11.58 2.85 1.84
C SER A 86 12.44 2.23 2.95
N TRP A 87 11.89 2.09 4.16
CA TRP A 87 12.55 1.41 5.29
C TRP A 87 12.58 -0.10 5.17
N LEU A 88 11.67 -0.68 4.38
CA LEU A 88 11.53 -2.13 4.19
C LEU A 88 12.05 -2.57 2.82
N LEU A 89 13.01 -1.83 2.27
CA LEU A 89 13.69 -2.11 1.00
C LEU A 89 12.73 -2.18 -0.20
N GLY A 90 11.56 -1.55 -0.13
CA GLY A 90 10.60 -1.54 -1.24
C GLY A 90 9.77 -2.83 -1.38
N ALA A 91 9.75 -3.70 -0.36
CA ALA A 91 9.03 -4.98 -0.42
C ALA A 91 7.51 -4.83 -0.65
N GLY A 92 6.89 -3.77 -0.14
CA GLY A 92 5.48 -3.47 -0.42
C GLY A 92 5.24 -2.89 -1.81
N THR A 93 6.19 -2.10 -2.30
CA THR A 93 6.17 -1.58 -3.69
C THR A 93 6.27 -2.72 -4.70
N GLU A 94 7.13 -3.71 -4.45
CA GLU A 94 7.26 -4.91 -5.28
C GLU A 94 5.94 -5.69 -5.35
N ARG A 95 5.31 -5.96 -4.19
CA ARG A 95 4.01 -6.64 -4.14
C ARG A 95 2.90 -5.88 -4.86
N LEU A 96 2.92 -4.53 -4.76
CA LEU A 96 1.97 -3.72 -5.50
C LEU A 96 2.19 -3.87 -7.01
N ASN A 97 3.45 -3.86 -7.48
CA ASN A 97 3.75 -4.04 -8.89
C ASN A 97 3.33 -5.43 -9.41
N GLU A 98 3.55 -6.49 -8.61
CA GLU A 98 3.04 -7.84 -8.91
C GLU A 98 1.51 -7.83 -9.03
N TRP A 99 0.82 -7.22 -8.06
CA TRP A 99 -0.63 -7.10 -8.07
C TRP A 99 -1.15 -6.30 -9.28
N LEU A 100 -0.46 -5.23 -9.67
CA LEU A 100 -0.79 -4.46 -10.88
C LEU A 100 -0.61 -5.30 -12.14
N ALA A 101 0.48 -6.05 -12.25
CA ALA A 101 0.75 -6.93 -13.37
C ALA A 101 -0.33 -8.03 -13.50
N ASP A 102 -0.75 -8.64 -12.38
CA ASP A 102 -1.83 -9.62 -12.34
C ASP A 102 -3.17 -9.04 -12.83
N ASN A 103 -3.39 -7.74 -12.62
CA ASN A 103 -4.56 -7.01 -13.09
C ASN A 103 -4.36 -6.32 -14.46
N ARG A 104 -3.25 -6.59 -15.16
CA ARG A 104 -2.88 -5.99 -16.46
C ARG A 104 -2.81 -4.47 -16.43
N LEU A 105 -2.32 -3.92 -15.32
CA LEU A 105 -2.09 -2.50 -15.14
C LEU A 105 -0.59 -2.18 -15.25
N ASP A 106 -0.27 -0.99 -15.76
CA ASP A 106 1.11 -0.54 -15.87
C ASP A 106 1.69 -0.24 -14.47
N ALA A 107 2.90 -0.73 -14.21
CA ALA A 107 3.62 -0.50 -12.96
C ALA A 107 3.88 1.00 -12.69
N HIS A 108 3.91 1.84 -13.73
CA HIS A 108 4.06 3.29 -13.56
C HIS A 108 2.93 3.89 -12.71
N LEU A 109 1.73 3.30 -12.74
CA LEU A 109 0.55 3.79 -12.01
C LEU A 109 0.76 3.80 -10.49
N ALA A 110 1.63 2.94 -9.96
CA ALA A 110 1.99 2.89 -8.55
C ALA A 110 2.62 4.20 -8.01
N SER A 111 3.23 5.00 -8.89
CA SER A 111 4.08 6.13 -8.48
C SER A 111 3.44 7.51 -8.63
N SER A 112 2.42 7.64 -9.48
CA SER A 112 1.90 8.94 -9.92
C SER A 112 0.43 9.18 -9.58
N LEU A 113 -0.27 8.18 -9.04
CA LEU A 113 -1.71 8.23 -8.83
C LEU A 113 -2.11 8.23 -7.36
N THR A 114 -3.34 8.66 -7.12
CA THR A 114 -4.11 8.39 -5.90
C THR A 114 -4.73 6.99 -5.95
N VAL A 115 -5.17 6.50 -4.79
CA VAL A 115 -5.91 5.22 -4.69
C VAL A 115 -7.16 5.23 -5.58
N LEU A 116 -7.87 6.36 -5.65
CA LEU A 116 -9.04 6.53 -6.50
C LEU A 116 -8.70 6.44 -7.98
N GLU A 117 -7.67 7.15 -8.44
CA GLU A 117 -7.25 7.13 -9.84
C GLU A 117 -6.77 5.74 -10.26
N LEU A 118 -6.15 4.99 -9.35
CA LEU A 118 -5.81 3.59 -9.60
C LEU A 118 -7.05 2.71 -9.75
N ALA A 119 -8.10 2.96 -8.96
CA ALA A 119 -9.38 2.26 -9.10
C ALA A 119 -10.08 2.58 -10.43
N GLN A 120 -9.99 3.82 -10.91
CA GLN A 120 -10.48 4.21 -12.23
C GLN A 120 -9.70 3.50 -13.35
N ALA A 121 -8.36 3.48 -13.26
CA ALA A 121 -7.53 2.77 -14.23
C ALA A 121 -7.86 1.26 -14.28
N LEU A 122 -8.12 0.63 -13.13
CA LEU A 122 -8.56 -0.76 -13.05
C LEU A 122 -9.91 -0.97 -13.73
N GLU A 123 -10.87 -0.07 -13.51
CA GLU A 123 -12.18 -0.14 -14.14
C GLU A 123 -12.09 0.03 -15.66
N ASP A 124 -11.32 1.00 -16.13
CA ASP A 124 -11.12 1.25 -17.57
C ASP A 124 -10.45 0.05 -18.26
N SER A 125 -9.45 -0.56 -17.62
CA SER A 125 -8.79 -1.78 -18.10
C SER A 125 -9.77 -2.96 -18.25
N ARG A 126 -10.68 -3.12 -17.27
CA ARG A 126 -11.73 -4.16 -17.31
C ARG A 126 -12.77 -3.89 -18.39
N ARG A 127 -13.19 -2.63 -18.58
CA ARG A 127 -14.12 -2.24 -19.65
C ARG A 127 -13.52 -2.44 -21.03
N SER A 128 -12.22 -2.17 -21.22
CA SER A 128 -11.54 -2.35 -22.51
C SER A 128 -11.30 -3.83 -22.87
N SER A 129 -11.43 -4.75 -21.90
CA SER A 129 -11.21 -6.19 -22.09
C SER A 129 -12.51 -6.98 -22.37
N ASN A 130 -13.67 -6.33 -22.32
CA ASN A 130 -14.99 -6.87 -22.67
C ASN A 130 -15.46 -6.31 -24.03
#